data_AF-A0A0Q8N784-F1
#
_entry.id   AF-A0A0Q8N784-F1
#
_cell.length_a   1.000
_cell.length_b   1.000
_cell.length_c   1.000
_cell.angle_alpha   90.00
_cell.angle_beta   90.00
_cell.angle_gamma   90.00
#
_symmetry.space_group_name_H-M   'P 1'
#
loop_
_entity.id
_entity.type
_entity.pdbx_description
1 polymer ?
#
loop_
_entity_poly.entity_id
_entity_poly.type
_entity_poly.pdbx_seq_one_letter_code
_entity_poly.pdbx_strand_id
1 'polypeptide(L)'
;MIFEVIQIISEQVNNYLEEIGLDKSVVPENIAFLESQNEDIGTALKDGVALTLINLAEEATLKNFPNHTIENTKTIYRNSIVNLNLYILFSANRDKYINSLKDISKIIEFFQGKRLFTQANTIFNRSTSAMSNVDNFRFTVELYTPTFEELNYIWGTLGGKQLPSALYKVSMIQIERNIVQAEGQVIGEFTGTTKRKEQS
;
A
#
# COMPACT_ATOMS: atom_id res chain seq x y z
N MET A 1 0.63 1.51 -8.77
CA MET A 1 -0.13 0.97 -7.61
C MET A 1 0.20 1.59 -6.26
N ILE A 2 1.47 1.75 -5.85
CA ILE A 2 1.80 2.28 -4.50
C ILE A 2 1.33 3.74 -4.34
N PHE A 3 1.62 4.59 -5.33
CA PHE A 3 1.23 5.99 -5.33
C PHE A 3 -0.29 6.16 -5.21
N GLU A 4 -1.02 5.38 -5.99
CA GLU A 4 -2.46 5.41 -6.11
C GLU A 4 -3.14 4.97 -4.81
N VAL A 5 -2.61 3.96 -4.13
CA VAL A 5 -3.09 3.54 -2.80
C VAL A 5 -2.92 4.66 -1.77
N ILE A 6 -1.75 5.30 -1.73
CA ILE A 6 -1.48 6.41 -0.79
C ILE A 6 -2.42 7.59 -1.07
N GLN A 7 -2.61 7.94 -2.34
CA GLN A 7 -3.54 9.00 -2.75
C GLN A 7 -4.99 8.66 -2.38
N ILE A 8 -5.45 7.45 -2.68
CA ILE A 8 -6.80 6.98 -2.31
C ILE A 8 -7.02 7.09 -0.80
N ILE A 9 -6.06 6.63 0.01
CA ILE A 9 -6.17 6.70 1.47
C ILE A 9 -6.21 8.16 1.92
N SER A 10 -5.34 9.02 1.41
CA SER A 10 -5.31 10.44 1.75
C SER A 10 -6.63 11.15 1.41
N GLU A 11 -7.15 10.95 0.20
CA GLU A 11 -8.44 11.51 -0.23
C GLU A 11 -9.60 11.03 0.64
N GLN A 12 -9.66 9.74 0.93
CA GLN A 12 -10.74 9.17 1.74
C GLN A 12 -10.74 9.67 3.17
N VAL A 13 -9.56 9.77 3.80
CA VAL A 13 -9.44 10.33 5.15
C VAL A 13 -9.82 11.81 5.13
N ASN A 14 -9.32 12.60 4.16
CA ASN A 14 -9.66 14.01 4.04
C ASN A 14 -11.15 14.26 3.81
N ASN A 15 -11.82 13.43 3.00
CA ASN A 15 -13.27 13.52 2.80
C ASN A 15 -14.02 13.22 4.10
N TYR A 16 -13.60 12.20 4.85
CA TYR A 16 -14.19 11.92 6.17
C TYR A 16 -13.99 13.08 7.16
N LEU A 17 -12.80 13.70 7.18
CA LEU A 17 -12.53 14.86 8.03
C LEU A 17 -13.43 16.05 7.65
N GLU A 18 -13.63 16.29 6.35
CA GLU A 18 -14.55 17.33 5.85
C GLU A 18 -16.01 17.04 6.25
N GLU A 19 -16.47 15.79 6.15
CA GLU A 19 -17.83 15.37 6.54
C GLU A 19 -18.12 15.63 8.03
N ILE A 20 -17.12 15.48 8.90
CA ILE A 20 -17.23 15.77 10.34
C ILE A 20 -16.95 17.23 10.69
N GLY A 21 -16.69 18.09 9.69
CA GLY A 21 -16.48 19.53 9.84
C GLY A 21 -15.06 19.93 10.26
N LEU A 22 -14.06 19.10 10.01
CA LEU A 22 -12.64 19.39 10.21
C LEU A 22 -11.95 19.74 8.87
N ASP A 23 -10.87 20.52 8.95
CA ASP A 23 -10.10 20.91 7.77
C ASP A 23 -9.33 19.72 7.16
N LYS A 24 -9.27 19.68 5.82
CA LYS A 24 -8.44 18.74 5.05
C LYS A 24 -6.98 18.97 5.38
N SER A 25 -6.44 18.08 6.18
CA SER A 25 -5.13 18.25 6.82
C SER A 25 -4.18 17.10 6.53
N VAL A 26 -4.67 16.01 5.93
CA VAL A 26 -3.83 14.87 5.59
C VAL A 26 -3.09 15.14 4.28
N VAL A 27 -1.77 15.18 4.34
CA VAL A 27 -0.89 15.41 3.19
C VAL A 27 0.01 14.19 3.01
N PRO A 28 0.04 13.55 1.82
CA PRO A 28 0.91 12.42 1.55
C PRO A 28 2.35 12.92 1.32
N GLU A 29 3.11 13.01 2.40
CA GLU A 29 4.48 13.48 2.40
C GLU A 29 5.33 12.79 3.47
N ASN A 30 6.66 12.91 3.36
CA ASN A 30 7.57 12.40 4.38
C ASN A 30 7.72 13.40 5.55
N ILE A 31 7.34 12.97 6.76
CA ILE A 31 7.42 13.78 7.99
C ILE A 31 8.83 14.27 8.31
N ALA A 32 9.88 13.56 7.86
CA ALA A 32 11.26 13.98 8.04
C ALA A 32 11.57 15.34 7.37
N PHE A 33 10.76 15.77 6.39
CA PHE A 33 10.91 17.06 5.73
C PHE A 33 10.26 18.24 6.47
N LEU A 34 9.64 18.01 7.64
CA LEU A 34 9.01 19.06 8.44
C LEU A 34 10.00 20.20 8.78
N GLU A 35 11.26 19.88 9.04
CA GLU A 35 12.32 20.85 9.36
C GLU A 35 13.29 21.07 8.17
N SER A 36 12.90 20.63 6.97
CA SER A 36 13.73 20.82 5.77
C SER A 36 13.71 22.26 5.29
N GLN A 37 14.76 22.68 4.60
CA GLN A 37 14.89 24.03 4.03
C GLN A 37 13.95 24.29 2.84
N ASN A 38 13.17 23.30 2.41
CA ASN A 38 12.15 23.49 1.38
C ASN A 38 10.90 24.10 2.03
N GLU A 39 10.79 25.43 1.96
CA GLU A 39 9.71 26.20 2.58
C GLU A 39 8.32 25.71 2.15
N ASP A 40 8.13 25.31 0.90
CA ASP A 40 6.83 24.83 0.39
C ASP A 40 6.38 23.50 1.05
N ILE A 41 7.29 22.55 1.26
CA ILE A 41 6.96 21.24 1.86
C ILE A 41 6.81 21.39 3.37
N GLY A 42 7.72 22.14 4.01
CA GLY A 42 7.67 22.40 5.43
C GLY A 42 6.41 23.17 5.86
N THR A 43 5.92 24.09 5.02
CA THR A 43 4.68 24.83 5.29
C THR A 43 3.44 23.98 5.13
N ALA A 44 3.38 23.06 4.14
CA ALA A 44 2.26 22.13 4.00
C ALA A 44 2.14 21.14 5.18
N LEU A 45 3.27 20.81 5.82
CA LEU A 45 3.33 19.96 7.01
C LEU A 45 3.17 20.73 8.33
N LYS A 46 3.23 22.07 8.28
CA LYS A 46 3.03 22.94 9.42
C LYS A 46 1.53 23.13 9.64
N ASP A 47 1.06 22.66 10.79
CA ASP A 47 -0.37 22.59 11.12
C ASP A 47 -1.17 21.58 10.28
N GLY A 48 -0.58 20.41 10.01
CA GLY A 48 -1.20 19.33 9.24
C GLY A 48 -0.90 17.92 9.77
N VAL A 49 -1.39 16.92 9.06
CA VAL A 49 -1.13 15.49 9.32
C VAL A 49 -0.35 14.91 8.15
N ALA A 50 0.87 14.46 8.40
CA ALA A 50 1.68 13.79 7.38
C ALA A 50 1.25 12.32 7.23
N LEU A 51 1.05 11.86 6.00
CA LEU A 51 0.91 10.45 5.64
C LEU A 51 2.20 9.98 4.98
N THR A 52 3.05 9.29 5.75
CA THR A 52 4.39 8.85 5.31
C THR A 52 4.44 7.34 5.12
N LEU A 53 5.01 6.87 4.00
CA LEU A 53 5.38 5.47 3.82
C LEU A 53 6.70 5.18 4.55
N ILE A 54 6.68 4.31 5.55
CA ILE A 54 7.86 3.97 6.38
C ILE A 54 8.62 2.78 5.83
N ASN A 55 7.88 1.73 5.46
CA ASN A 55 8.49 0.48 5.01
C ASN A 55 7.57 -0.26 4.04
N LEU A 56 8.16 -1.19 3.28
CA LEU A 56 7.47 -2.12 2.41
C LEU A 56 8.00 -3.53 2.65
N ALA A 57 7.10 -4.50 2.72
CA ALA A 57 7.44 -5.91 2.87
C ALA A 57 6.69 -6.74 1.84
N GLU A 58 7.38 -7.70 1.23
CA GLU A 58 6.74 -8.62 0.29
C GLU A 58 6.04 -9.76 1.04
N GLU A 59 4.81 -10.09 0.60
CA GLU A 59 4.04 -11.20 1.12
C GLU A 59 4.44 -12.49 0.38
N ALA A 60 5.34 -13.26 0.98
CA ALA A 60 5.90 -14.47 0.37
C ALA A 60 4.90 -15.61 0.22
N THR A 61 3.85 -15.67 1.07
CA THR A 61 2.88 -16.77 1.06
C THR A 61 2.04 -16.81 -0.23
N LEU A 62 1.87 -15.67 -0.89
CA LEU A 62 1.11 -15.51 -2.13
C LEU A 62 1.94 -15.80 -3.39
N LYS A 63 3.21 -16.22 -3.26
CA LYS A 63 4.05 -16.66 -4.40
C LYS A 63 3.76 -18.07 -4.89
N ASN A 64 2.94 -18.84 -4.16
CA ASN A 64 2.71 -20.25 -4.45
C ASN A 64 1.74 -20.52 -5.62
N PHE A 65 1.23 -19.47 -6.27
CA PHE A 65 0.33 -19.63 -7.41
C PHE A 65 1.12 -19.79 -8.73
N PRO A 66 0.65 -20.64 -9.65
CA PRO A 66 1.29 -20.83 -10.94
C PRO A 66 1.33 -19.50 -11.73
N ASN A 67 2.50 -19.20 -12.31
CA ASN A 67 2.78 -17.99 -13.08
C ASN A 67 2.50 -18.16 -14.59
N HIS A 68 1.73 -19.17 -14.96
CA HIS A 68 1.33 -19.43 -16.34
C HIS A 68 -0.19 -19.48 -16.44
N THR A 69 -0.70 -18.96 -17.55
CA THR A 69 -2.11 -19.07 -17.91
C THR A 69 -2.21 -19.92 -19.16
N ILE A 70 -3.15 -20.87 -19.17
CA ILE A 70 -3.44 -21.67 -20.36
C ILE A 70 -4.56 -20.97 -21.10
N GLU A 71 -4.26 -20.42 -22.29
CA GLU A 71 -5.23 -19.84 -23.20
C GLU A 71 -5.32 -20.73 -24.45
N ASN A 72 -6.46 -21.42 -24.61
CA ASN A 72 -6.72 -22.38 -25.68
C ASN A 72 -5.66 -23.50 -25.73
N THR A 73 -4.71 -23.40 -26.68
CA THR A 73 -3.65 -24.40 -26.98
C THR A 73 -2.26 -23.88 -26.62
N LYS A 74 -2.17 -22.69 -26.02
CA LYS A 74 -0.90 -22.05 -25.68
C LYS A 74 -0.81 -21.83 -24.17
N THR A 75 0.35 -22.12 -23.62
CA THR A 75 0.73 -21.75 -22.27
C THR A 75 1.48 -20.42 -22.32
N ILE A 76 0.88 -19.37 -21.77
CA ILE A 76 1.48 -18.05 -21.67
C ILE A 76 2.16 -17.96 -20.31
N TYR A 77 3.47 -17.80 -20.29
CA TYR A 77 4.24 -17.58 -19.08
C TYR A 77 4.37 -16.08 -18.81
N ARG A 78 3.97 -15.66 -17.61
CA ARG A 78 4.11 -14.29 -17.10
C ARG A 78 4.97 -14.31 -15.83
N ASN A 79 5.45 -13.14 -15.44
CA ASN A 79 6.08 -13.02 -14.12
C ASN A 79 5.04 -13.18 -13.02
N SER A 80 5.44 -13.76 -11.89
CA SER A 80 4.57 -13.87 -10.72
C SER A 80 4.18 -12.49 -10.18
N ILE A 81 2.94 -12.34 -9.73
CA ILE A 81 2.44 -11.13 -9.09
C ILE A 81 3.21 -10.89 -7.79
N VAL A 82 3.74 -9.68 -7.63
CA VAL A 82 4.37 -9.25 -6.37
C VAL A 82 3.28 -8.71 -5.46
N ASN A 83 3.08 -9.37 -4.32
CA ASN A 83 2.13 -8.93 -3.29
C ASN A 83 2.90 -8.18 -2.21
N LEU A 84 2.50 -6.94 -1.92
CA LEU A 84 3.17 -6.07 -0.97
C LEU A 84 2.27 -5.73 0.22
N ASN A 85 2.93 -5.60 1.36
CA ASN A 85 2.45 -4.98 2.57
C ASN A 85 3.16 -3.63 2.73
N LEU A 86 2.40 -2.54 2.85
CA LEU A 86 2.93 -1.20 3.06
C LEU A 86 2.73 -0.81 4.52
N TYR A 87 3.73 -0.20 5.14
CA TYR A 87 3.62 0.36 6.49
C TYR A 87 3.55 1.88 6.39
N ILE A 88 2.38 2.44 6.68
CA ILE A 88 2.10 3.88 6.54
C ILE A 88 1.89 4.51 7.91
N LEU A 89 2.53 5.65 8.15
CA LEU A 89 2.48 6.40 9.40
C LEU A 89 1.66 7.67 9.20
N PHE A 90 0.63 7.86 10.00
CA PHE A 90 -0.03 9.16 10.16
C PHE A 90 0.61 9.89 11.32
N SER A 91 1.15 11.09 11.07
CA SER A 91 1.82 11.92 12.08
C SER A 91 1.18 13.30 12.13
N ALA A 92 0.56 13.64 13.26
CA ALA A 92 -0.18 14.89 13.40
C ALA A 92 0.68 16.01 14.02
N ASN A 93 0.98 17.03 13.23
CA ASN A 93 1.76 18.19 13.61
C ASN A 93 0.89 19.46 13.62
N ARG A 94 0.10 19.64 14.69
CA ARG A 94 -0.70 20.85 14.89
C ARG A 94 -0.02 21.82 15.85
N ASP A 95 -0.33 23.10 15.72
CA ASP A 95 0.17 24.15 16.63
C ASP A 95 -0.21 23.85 18.10
N LYS A 96 -1.41 23.28 18.31
CA LYS A 96 -1.88 22.82 19.61
C LYS A 96 -1.86 21.30 19.66
N TYR A 97 -1.05 20.73 20.55
CA TYR A 97 -0.93 19.28 20.75
C TYR A 97 -2.28 18.56 20.95
N ILE A 98 -3.23 19.19 21.64
CA ILE A 98 -4.57 18.64 21.84
C ILE A 98 -5.33 18.42 20.52
N ASN A 99 -5.08 19.24 19.50
CA ASN A 99 -5.66 19.07 18.17
C ASN A 99 -5.00 17.90 17.44
N SER A 100 -3.67 17.74 17.56
CA SER A 100 -2.98 16.55 17.04
C SER A 100 -3.57 15.25 17.60
N LEU A 101 -3.87 15.20 18.90
CA LEU A 101 -4.51 14.03 19.51
C LEU A 101 -5.92 13.77 18.97
N LYS A 102 -6.70 14.83 18.75
CA LYS A 102 -8.05 14.72 18.15
C LYS A 102 -7.96 14.17 16.73
N ASP A 103 -7.04 14.67 15.91
CA ASP A 103 -6.86 14.22 14.54
C ASP A 103 -6.51 12.73 14.49
N ILE A 104 -5.55 12.28 15.31
CA ILE A 104 -5.20 10.85 15.40
C ILE A 104 -6.41 10.01 15.86
N SER A 105 -7.18 10.48 16.84
CA SER A 105 -8.42 9.79 17.26
C SER A 105 -9.42 9.66 16.10
N LYS A 106 -9.62 10.72 15.31
CA LYS A 106 -10.53 10.70 14.15
C LYS A 106 -10.04 9.81 13.02
N ILE A 107 -8.73 9.75 12.79
CA ILE A 107 -8.14 8.83 11.81
C ILE A 107 -8.34 7.37 12.26
N ILE A 108 -8.18 7.08 13.56
CA ILE A 108 -8.45 5.74 14.10
C ILE A 108 -9.94 5.39 13.98
N GLU A 109 -10.85 6.32 14.29
CA GLU A 109 -12.30 6.13 14.10
C GLU A 109 -12.63 5.81 12.63
N PHE A 110 -12.02 6.53 11.68
CA PHE A 110 -12.21 6.30 10.25
C PHE A 110 -11.83 4.87 9.85
N PHE A 111 -10.63 4.41 10.20
CA PHE A 111 -10.19 3.05 9.85
C PHE A 111 -10.91 1.97 10.65
N GLN A 112 -11.44 2.29 11.83
CA GLN A 112 -12.32 1.38 12.56
C GLN A 112 -13.63 1.15 11.77
N GLY A 113 -14.20 2.21 11.17
CA GLY A 113 -15.41 2.14 10.34
C GLY A 113 -15.19 1.59 8.93
N LYS A 114 -14.00 1.79 8.33
CA LYS A 114 -13.66 1.34 6.97
C LYS A 114 -12.26 0.76 6.89
N ARG A 115 -12.18 -0.58 6.90
CA ARG A 115 -10.92 -1.33 6.76
C ARG A 115 -10.65 -1.85 5.35
N LEU A 116 -11.69 -2.15 4.59
CA LEU A 116 -11.60 -2.74 3.24
C LEU A 116 -11.86 -1.68 2.18
N PHE A 117 -10.88 -1.48 1.31
CA PHE A 117 -10.96 -0.56 0.18
C PHE A 117 -11.04 -1.38 -1.10
N THR A 118 -12.10 -1.14 -1.86
CA THR A 118 -12.36 -1.74 -3.16
C THR A 118 -12.78 -0.65 -4.13
N GLN A 119 -12.63 -0.90 -5.43
CA GLN A 119 -13.13 0.03 -6.45
C GLN A 119 -14.63 0.33 -6.32
N ALA A 120 -15.43 -0.62 -5.83
CA ALA A 120 -16.89 -0.46 -5.69
C ALA A 120 -17.31 0.43 -4.50
N ASN A 121 -16.50 0.49 -3.44
CA ASN A 121 -16.86 1.20 -2.19
C ASN A 121 -16.02 2.46 -1.94
N THR A 122 -15.17 2.84 -2.88
CA THR A 122 -14.21 3.93 -2.73
C THR A 122 -14.35 4.91 -3.87
N ILE A 123 -14.76 6.14 -3.54
CA ILE A 123 -14.85 7.26 -4.47
C ILE A 123 -13.48 7.94 -4.50
N PHE A 124 -12.84 7.98 -5.66
CA PHE A 124 -11.53 8.62 -5.84
C PHE A 124 -11.50 9.39 -7.16
N ASN A 125 -10.65 10.40 -7.25
CA ASN A 125 -10.61 11.26 -8.44
C ASN A 125 -9.89 10.59 -9.62
N ARG A 126 -10.64 10.00 -10.54
CA ARG A 126 -10.12 9.38 -11.77
C ARG A 126 -9.54 10.38 -12.79
N SER A 127 -9.69 11.68 -12.57
CA SER A 127 -9.32 12.71 -13.56
C SER A 127 -7.82 12.97 -13.65
N THR A 128 -7.05 12.50 -12.66
CA THR A 128 -5.59 12.58 -12.70
C THR A 128 -5.05 11.50 -13.63
N SER A 129 -4.21 11.86 -14.60
CA SER A 129 -3.59 10.93 -15.56
C SER A 129 -2.83 9.76 -14.91
N ALA A 130 -2.45 9.90 -13.63
CA ALA A 130 -1.84 8.87 -12.80
C ALA A 130 -2.81 7.81 -12.26
N MET A 131 -4.13 8.07 -12.23
CA MET A 131 -5.15 7.13 -11.73
C MET A 131 -5.91 6.39 -12.85
N SER A 132 -5.61 6.69 -14.13
CA SER A 132 -6.30 6.13 -15.30
C SER A 132 -6.00 4.64 -15.54
N ASN A 133 -4.85 4.15 -15.05
CA ASN A 133 -4.40 2.76 -15.21
C ASN A 133 -4.61 1.90 -13.95
N VAL A 134 -5.40 2.37 -12.97
CA VAL A 134 -5.69 1.57 -11.78
C VAL A 134 -6.73 0.51 -12.14
N ASP A 135 -6.26 -0.73 -12.31
CA ASP A 135 -7.10 -1.92 -12.40
C ASP A 135 -7.91 -2.13 -11.11
N ASN A 136 -8.82 -3.11 -11.10
CA ASN A 136 -9.65 -3.44 -9.94
C ASN A 136 -8.80 -3.66 -8.67
N PHE A 137 -8.76 -2.65 -7.78
CA PHE A 137 -7.98 -2.72 -6.56
C PHE A 137 -8.81 -3.24 -5.40
N ARG A 138 -8.15 -4.01 -4.53
CA ARG A 138 -8.70 -4.46 -3.26
C ARG A 138 -7.59 -4.56 -2.22
N PHE A 139 -7.61 -3.67 -1.25
CA PHE A 139 -6.64 -3.66 -0.16
C PHE A 139 -7.30 -3.48 1.20
N THR A 140 -6.63 -3.94 2.25
CA THR A 140 -7.08 -3.83 3.63
C THR A 140 -6.12 -2.98 4.43
N VAL A 141 -6.65 -2.19 5.36
CA VAL A 141 -5.87 -1.34 6.26
C VAL A 141 -6.11 -1.78 7.69
N GLU A 142 -5.02 -2.03 8.42
CA GLU A 142 -5.05 -2.54 9.80
C GLU A 142 -4.11 -1.72 10.68
N LEU A 143 -4.52 -1.45 11.92
CA LEU A 143 -3.68 -0.76 12.89
C LEU A 143 -2.48 -1.65 13.25
N TYR A 144 -1.28 -1.09 13.16
CA TYR A 144 -0.03 -1.76 13.51
C TYR A 144 0.59 -1.10 14.73
N THR A 145 0.83 -1.87 15.79
CA THR A 145 1.39 -1.40 17.05
C THR A 145 2.81 -1.92 17.23
N PRO A 146 3.85 -1.14 16.88
CA PRO A 146 5.24 -1.53 17.08
C PRO A 146 5.59 -1.58 18.57
N THR A 147 6.68 -2.28 18.90
CA THR A 147 7.30 -2.19 20.22
C THR A 147 7.88 -0.79 20.47
N PHE A 148 8.15 -0.43 21.73
CA PHE A 148 8.77 0.87 22.04
C PHE A 148 10.15 1.04 21.41
N GLU A 149 10.92 -0.04 21.28
CA GLU A 149 12.24 -0.02 20.63
C GLU A 149 12.10 0.25 19.12
N GLU A 150 11.24 -0.49 18.42
CA GLU A 150 10.95 -0.27 17.00
C GLU A 150 10.43 1.14 16.75
N LEU A 151 9.53 1.63 17.60
CA LEU A 151 9.01 2.99 17.53
C LEU A 151 10.13 4.03 17.68
N ASN A 152 11.06 3.80 18.60
CA ASN A 152 12.23 4.67 18.79
C ASN A 152 13.13 4.67 17.55
N TYR A 153 13.37 3.50 16.94
CA TYR A 153 14.14 3.41 15.69
C TYR A 153 13.44 4.15 14.54
N ILE A 154 12.12 3.98 14.38
CA ILE A 154 11.34 4.67 13.34
C ILE A 154 11.47 6.19 13.52
N TRP A 155 11.26 6.71 14.73
CA TRP A 155 11.38 8.15 14.96
C TRP A 155 12.82 8.64 14.88
N GLY A 156 13.80 7.83 15.25
CA GLY A 156 15.22 8.14 15.09
C GLY A 156 15.62 8.36 13.63
N THR A 157 15.09 7.56 12.70
CA THR A 157 15.38 7.72 11.25
C THR A 157 14.62 8.88 10.62
N LEU A 158 13.48 9.30 11.19
CA LEU A 158 12.64 10.39 10.71
C LEU A 158 13.02 11.78 11.28
N GLY A 159 14.19 11.91 11.90
CA GLY A 159 14.68 13.18 12.46
C GLY A 159 14.51 13.35 13.96
N GLY A 160 14.12 12.29 14.68
CA GLY A 160 14.18 12.20 16.16
C GLY A 160 13.06 12.91 16.92
N LYS A 161 12.23 13.72 16.26
CA LYS A 161 11.14 14.46 16.90
C LYS A 161 9.84 13.67 16.86
N GLN A 162 9.53 12.99 17.96
CA GLN A 162 8.31 12.20 18.06
C GLN A 162 7.06 13.10 18.11
N LEU A 163 6.12 12.84 17.20
CA LEU A 163 4.79 13.46 17.17
C LEU A 163 3.70 12.43 17.49
N PRO A 164 2.49 12.88 17.91
CA PRO A 164 1.32 12.00 17.95
C PRO A 164 1.13 11.30 16.62
N SER A 165 1.13 9.97 16.64
CA SER A 165 1.10 9.19 15.41
C SER A 165 0.40 7.85 15.57
N ALA A 166 -0.07 7.32 14.43
CA ALA A 166 -0.65 5.99 14.31
C ALA A 166 -0.09 5.30 13.07
N LEU A 167 0.44 4.10 13.26
CA LEU A 167 1.04 3.29 12.21
C LEU A 167 0.03 2.25 11.73
N TYR A 168 -0.09 2.09 10.41
CA TYR A 168 -1.00 1.15 9.78
C TYR A 168 -0.26 0.26 8.80
N LYS A 169 -0.72 -0.98 8.71
CA LYS A 169 -0.33 -1.94 7.69
C LYS A 169 -1.40 -1.97 6.61
N VAL A 170 -1.01 -1.68 5.37
CA VAL A 170 -1.85 -1.86 4.18
C VAL A 170 -1.43 -3.15 3.50
N SER A 171 -2.37 -4.07 3.32
CA SER A 171 -2.10 -5.40 2.76
C SER A 171 -2.80 -5.61 1.41
N MET A 172 -2.33 -6.62 0.67
CA MET A 172 -2.87 -7.02 -0.64
C MET A 172 -2.60 -6.01 -1.77
N ILE A 173 -1.49 -5.29 -1.71
CA ILE A 173 -1.10 -4.42 -2.84
C ILE A 173 -0.41 -5.28 -3.89
N GLN A 174 -1.06 -5.46 -5.04
CA GLN A 174 -0.54 -6.26 -6.13
C GLN A 174 0.17 -5.39 -7.15
N ILE A 175 1.39 -5.78 -7.51
CA ILE A 175 2.14 -5.21 -8.61
C ILE A 175 2.44 -6.32 -9.60
N GLU A 176 1.89 -6.18 -10.80
CA GLU A 176 2.14 -7.06 -11.93
C GLU A 176 2.62 -6.23 -13.11
N ARG A 177 3.61 -6.77 -13.83
CA ARG A 177 4.03 -6.23 -15.11
C ARG A 177 3.38 -7.08 -16.20
N ASN A 178 2.43 -6.50 -16.93
CA ASN A 178 1.71 -7.20 -18.00
C ASN A 178 2.58 -7.35 -19.27
N ILE A 179 3.58 -8.24 -19.21
CA ILE A 179 4.42 -8.62 -20.34
C ILE A 179 4.50 -10.15 -20.40
N VAL A 180 4.22 -10.69 -21.58
CA VAL A 180 4.39 -12.11 -21.88
C VAL A 180 5.89 -12.41 -21.99
N GLN A 181 6.39 -13.34 -21.19
CA GLN A 181 7.80 -13.76 -21.23
C GLN A 181 8.05 -14.86 -22.23
N ALA A 182 7.14 -15.83 -22.32
CA ALA A 182 7.25 -16.95 -23.23
C ALA A 182 5.87 -17.51 -23.57
N GLU A 183 5.75 -18.05 -24.77
CA GLU A 183 4.62 -18.87 -25.20
C GLU A 183 5.12 -20.31 -25.41
N GLY A 184 4.45 -21.28 -24.79
CA GLY A 184 4.66 -22.71 -25.03
C GLY A 184 3.42 -23.36 -25.62
N GLN A 185 3.57 -24.52 -26.27
CA GLN A 185 2.42 -25.36 -26.64
C GLN A 185 2.08 -26.31 -25.49
N VAL A 186 0.79 -26.59 -25.31
CA VAL A 186 0.33 -27.59 -24.32
C VAL A 186 0.74 -28.98 -24.79
N ILE A 187 1.29 -29.80 -23.89
CA ILE A 187 1.64 -31.20 -24.20
C ILE A 187 0.34 -31.98 -24.40
N GLY A 188 0.06 -32.39 -25.65
CA GLY A 188 -1.18 -33.08 -26.02
C GLY A 188 -1.13 -34.60 -25.95
N GLU A 189 0.05 -35.21 -26.08
CA GLU A 189 0.19 -36.67 -26.12
C GLU A 189 1.56 -37.10 -25.57
N PHE A 190 1.58 -38.17 -24.76
CA PHE A 190 2.80 -38.79 -24.24
C PHE A 190 2.92 -40.22 -24.76
N THR A 191 4.00 -40.53 -25.48
CA THR A 191 4.33 -41.89 -25.92
C THR A 191 5.58 -42.38 -25.19
N GLY A 192 5.45 -43.46 -24.43
CA GLY A 192 6.54 -44.09 -23.69
C GLY A 192 6.87 -45.47 -24.26
N THR A 193 8.13 -45.70 -24.65
CA THR A 193 8.65 -47.02 -25.03
C THR A 193 9.39 -47.66 -23.86
N THR A 194 8.81 -48.70 -23.28
CA THR A 194 9.44 -49.49 -22.21
C THR A 194 10.27 -50.62 -22.81
N LYS A 195 11.59 -50.59 -22.61
CA LYS A 195 12.49 -51.69 -22.98
C LYS A 195 12.64 -52.65 -21.79
N ARG A 196 12.30 -53.92 -22.00
CA ARG A 196 12.57 -54.98 -21.03
C ARG A 196 14.07 -55.27 -21.04
N LYS A 197 14.72 -55.13 -19.89
CA LYS A 197 16.14 -55.48 -19.72
C LYS A 197 16.24 -57.01 -19.71
N GLU A 198 16.84 -57.60 -20.75
CA GLU A 198 17.11 -59.04 -20.76
C GLU A 198 18.10 -59.35 -19.63
N GLN A 199 17.70 -60.27 -18.75
CA GLN A 199 18.55 -60.79 -17.70
C GLN A 199 19.52 -61.80 -18.33
N SER A 200 20.82 -61.48 -18.26
CA SER A 200 21.91 -62.41 -18.58
C SER A 200 22.11 -63.44 -17.47
#